data_AF-A0A1A2YQK8-F1
#
_entry.id   AF-A0A1A2YQK8-F1
#
_cell.length_a   1.000
_cell.length_b   1.000
_cell.length_c   1.000
_cell.angle_alpha   90.00
_cell.angle_beta   90.00
_cell.angle_gamma   90.00
#
_symmetry.space_group_name_H-M   'P 1'
#
loop_
_entity.id
_entity.type
_entity.pdbx_description
1 polymer ?
#
loop_
_entity_poly.entity_id
_entity_poly.type
_entity_poly.pdbx_seq_one_letter_code
_entity_poly.pdbx_strand_id
1 'polypeptide(L)'
;MEDALAIVDGISPRDDPLSINTMVTSASPVATLVRMSAHAEMIVVGSRRQRAWWRGLHRSVSSGVLRRSQCPVAIVHHEARPVQHPENAPVLVRYGGSVAAALLAREEASRRGVELVISDDTVSRLIEQSDSAQLAIVGGWDQVGAAVAHAARTPVIVAS
;
A
#
# COMPACT_ATOMS: atom_id res chain seq x y z
N MET A 1 20.25 -3.60 7.11
CA MET A 1 19.42 -3.67 8.34
C MET A 1 19.69 -2.46 9.20
N GLU A 2 20.98 -2.14 9.46
CA GLU A 2 21.40 -0.85 10.03
C GLU A 2 20.76 0.36 9.32
N ASP A 3 20.79 0.39 7.98
CA ASP A 3 20.20 1.48 7.20
C ASP A 3 18.69 1.66 7.43
N ALA A 4 17.95 0.58 7.72
CA ALA A 4 16.50 0.67 7.93
C ALA A 4 16.16 1.18 9.33
N LEU A 5 16.93 0.78 10.35
CA LEU A 5 16.78 1.28 11.71
C LEU A 5 17.13 2.77 11.78
N ALA A 6 18.19 3.19 11.09
CA ALA A 6 18.60 4.59 11.00
C ALA A 6 17.52 5.49 10.37
N ILE A 7 16.76 4.98 9.39
CA ILE A 7 15.63 5.72 8.80
C ILE A 7 14.50 5.88 9.83
N VAL A 8 14.19 4.84 10.61
CA VAL A 8 13.10 4.90 11.59
C VAL A 8 13.40 5.88 12.72
N ASP A 9 14.64 5.90 13.23
CA ASP A 9 15.07 6.85 14.26
C ASP A 9 14.96 8.31 13.77
N GLY A 10 15.11 8.56 12.47
CA GLY A 10 14.94 9.89 11.87
C GLY A 10 13.48 10.33 11.69
N ILE A 11 12.51 9.42 11.80
CA ILE A 11 11.08 9.67 11.55
C ILE A 11 10.24 9.62 12.85
N SER A 12 10.77 9.02 13.92
CA SER A 12 10.04 8.97 15.20
C SER A 12 9.74 10.40 15.70
N PRO A 13 8.47 10.72 16.04
CA PRO A 13 8.17 11.93 16.80
C PRO A 13 9.04 11.91 18.05
N ARG A 14 9.72 13.02 18.34
CA ARG A 14 10.82 13.09 19.31
C ARG A 14 10.48 12.68 20.75
N ASP A 15 9.23 12.35 21.05
CA ASP A 15 8.72 12.05 22.39
C ASP A 15 7.98 10.70 22.55
N ASP A 16 7.89 9.87 21.50
CA ASP A 16 7.35 8.48 21.61
C ASP A 16 8.22 7.49 20.82
N PRO A 17 8.95 6.58 21.50
CA PRO A 17 9.85 5.65 20.83
C PRO A 17 9.07 4.56 20.09
N LEU A 18 9.24 4.51 18.76
CA LEU A 18 8.73 3.43 17.94
C LEU A 18 9.32 2.08 18.37
N SER A 19 8.47 1.15 18.80
CA SER A 19 8.88 -0.21 19.15
C SER A 19 9.10 -1.05 17.87
N ILE A 20 10.37 -1.35 17.57
CA ILE A 20 10.74 -2.12 16.37
C ILE A 20 11.11 -3.55 16.76
N ASN A 21 10.45 -4.53 16.14
CA ASN A 21 10.80 -5.94 16.26
C ASN A 21 11.23 -6.50 14.90
N THR A 22 12.33 -7.25 14.87
CA THR A 22 12.88 -7.87 13.66
C THR A 22 12.87 -9.38 13.78
N MET A 23 12.35 -10.06 12.77
CA MET A 23 12.32 -11.52 12.69
C MET A 23 12.92 -12.00 11.37
N VAL A 24 13.85 -12.95 11.44
CA VAL A 24 14.40 -13.64 10.27
C VAL A 24 13.97 -15.11 10.34
N THR A 25 13.40 -15.63 9.27
CA THR A 25 12.93 -17.02 9.19
C THR A 25 13.25 -17.61 7.82
N SER A 26 13.47 -18.93 7.79
CA SER A 26 13.62 -19.72 6.56
C SER A 26 12.29 -20.24 6.00
N ALA A 27 11.16 -19.94 6.66
CA ALA A 27 9.83 -20.32 6.22
C ALA A 27 9.39 -19.56 4.95
N SER A 28 8.36 -20.09 4.26
CA SER A 28 7.75 -19.42 3.10
C SER A 28 7.34 -17.98 3.46
N PRO A 29 7.87 -16.94 2.77
CA PRO A 29 7.59 -15.55 3.11
C PRO A 29 6.10 -15.24 3.08
N VAL A 30 5.40 -15.80 2.09
CA VAL A 30 3.95 -15.57 1.94
C VAL A 30 3.16 -16.22 3.07
N ALA A 31 3.47 -17.47 3.41
CA ALA A 31 2.76 -18.15 4.50
C ALA A 31 2.99 -17.44 5.84
N THR A 32 4.22 -16.98 6.08
CA THR A 32 4.56 -16.22 7.29
C THR A 32 3.80 -14.88 7.35
N LEU A 33 3.84 -14.08 6.29
CA LEU A 33 3.15 -12.78 6.26
C LEU A 33 1.62 -12.92 6.36
N VAL A 34 1.04 -13.93 5.69
CA VAL A 34 -0.39 -14.23 5.81
C VAL A 34 -0.76 -14.60 7.26
N ARG A 35 0.04 -15.44 7.92
CA ARG A 35 -0.21 -15.77 9.34
C ARG A 35 -0.09 -14.54 10.23
N MET A 36 0.91 -13.68 10.00
CA MET A 36 1.10 -12.45 10.77
C MET A 36 -0.02 -11.43 10.54
N SER A 37 -0.62 -11.42 9.35
CA SER A 37 -1.74 -10.51 9.01
C SER A 37 -2.97 -10.69 9.91
N ALA A 38 -3.12 -11.85 10.58
CA ALA A 38 -4.18 -12.10 11.55
C ALA A 38 -4.11 -11.18 12.79
N HIS A 39 -2.93 -10.63 13.06
CA HIS A 39 -2.65 -9.85 14.27
C HIS A 39 -2.06 -8.47 13.96
N ALA A 40 -1.88 -8.14 12.68
CA ALA A 40 -1.32 -6.88 12.24
C ALA A 40 -2.45 -5.94 11.81
N GLU A 41 -2.31 -4.64 12.11
CA GLU A 41 -3.20 -3.61 11.57
C GLU A 41 -2.99 -3.42 10.06
N MET A 42 -1.76 -3.65 9.58
CA MET A 42 -1.40 -3.56 8.17
C MET A 42 -0.14 -4.38 7.88
N ILE A 43 -0.06 -4.97 6.69
CA ILE A 43 1.18 -5.52 6.15
C ILE A 43 1.73 -4.58 5.08
N VAL A 44 3.01 -4.21 5.20
CA VAL A 44 3.71 -3.41 4.18
C VAL A 44 4.67 -4.29 3.41
N VAL A 45 4.58 -4.29 2.08
CA VAL A 45 5.51 -5.02 1.21
C VAL A 45 6.00 -4.14 0.07
N GLY A 46 7.26 -4.35 -0.31
CA GLY A 46 7.82 -3.71 -1.49
C GLY A 46 7.26 -4.31 -2.79
N SER A 47 7.27 -3.51 -3.85
CA SER A 47 7.02 -3.93 -5.21
C SER A 47 8.11 -3.39 -6.13
N ARG A 48 8.74 -4.29 -6.90
CA ARG A 48 9.66 -3.90 -7.96
C ARG A 48 8.88 -3.80 -9.26
N ARG A 49 8.98 -2.67 -9.97
CA ARG A 49 8.43 -2.57 -11.33
C ARG A 49 9.20 -3.51 -12.24
N GLN A 50 8.59 -4.63 -12.64
CA GLN A 50 9.07 -5.40 -13.77
C GLN A 50 8.33 -4.90 -15.01
N ARG A 51 9.07 -4.51 -16.06
CA ARG A 51 8.52 -4.06 -17.36
C ARG A 51 7.61 -5.08 -18.07
N ALA A 52 7.42 -6.26 -17.47
CA ALA A 52 6.83 -7.48 -18.00
C ALA A 52 5.63 -7.97 -17.15
N TRP A 53 4.80 -7.07 -16.62
CA TRP A 53 3.66 -7.45 -15.76
C TRP A 53 2.52 -8.19 -16.51
N TRP A 54 2.49 -8.11 -17.84
CA TRP A 54 1.47 -8.71 -18.71
C TRP A 54 1.64 -10.22 -19.08
N ARG A 55 2.69 -10.94 -18.65
CA ARG A 55 3.03 -12.31 -19.09
C ARG A 55 3.32 -13.29 -17.94
N GLY A 56 2.65 -13.14 -16.80
CA GLY A 56 2.61 -14.20 -15.80
C GLY A 56 2.96 -13.77 -14.38
N LEU A 57 2.14 -12.89 -13.81
CA LEU A 57 2.28 -12.41 -12.44
C LEU A 57 1.79 -13.43 -11.38
N HIS A 58 2.18 -14.70 -11.49
CA HIS A 58 1.55 -15.76 -10.70
C HIS A 58 2.22 -16.06 -9.35
N ARG A 59 3.43 -15.55 -9.04
CA ARG A 59 4.15 -15.92 -7.78
C ARG A 59 5.06 -14.83 -7.19
N SER A 60 4.60 -13.58 -7.05
CA SER A 60 5.32 -12.62 -6.18
C SER A 60 4.85 -12.73 -4.73
N VAL A 61 5.70 -12.35 -3.78
CA VAL A 61 5.32 -12.32 -2.35
C VAL A 61 4.13 -11.38 -2.17
N SER A 62 4.19 -10.18 -2.75
CA SER A 62 3.14 -9.17 -2.64
C SER A 62 1.79 -9.68 -3.19
N SER A 63 1.76 -10.26 -4.40
CA SER A 63 0.54 -10.86 -4.97
C SER A 63 0.01 -12.02 -4.11
N GLY A 64 0.92 -12.83 -3.55
CA GLY A 64 0.56 -13.93 -2.66
C GLY A 64 0.00 -13.50 -1.30
N VAL A 65 0.45 -12.36 -0.78
CA VAL A 65 -0.03 -11.79 0.49
C VAL A 65 -1.37 -11.08 0.27
N LEU A 66 -1.47 -10.22 -0.74
CA LEU A 66 -2.69 -9.47 -1.09
C LEU A 66 -3.92 -10.36 -1.27
N ARG A 67 -3.75 -11.57 -1.79
CA ARG A 67 -4.86 -12.51 -2.01
C ARG A 67 -5.36 -13.21 -0.75
N ARG A 68 -4.60 -13.17 0.36
CA ARG A 68 -4.81 -14.06 1.52
C ARG A 68 -4.66 -13.37 2.87
N SER A 69 -4.24 -12.11 2.90
CA SER A 69 -4.10 -11.37 4.15
C SER A 69 -5.47 -11.15 4.78
N GLN A 70 -5.47 -11.09 6.11
CA GLN A 70 -6.64 -10.79 6.93
C GLN A 70 -6.69 -9.33 7.37
N CYS A 71 -5.72 -8.53 6.92
CA CYS A 71 -5.62 -7.09 7.15
C CYS A 71 -5.31 -6.36 5.83
N PRO A 72 -5.45 -5.03 5.79
CA PRO A 72 -4.98 -4.21 4.68
C PRO A 72 -3.50 -4.44 4.36
N VAL A 73 -3.15 -4.29 3.07
CA VAL A 73 -1.78 -4.46 2.58
C VAL A 73 -1.34 -3.21 1.83
N ALA A 74 -0.29 -2.56 2.31
CA ALA A 74 0.38 -1.47 1.63
C ALA A 74 1.46 -2.00 0.67
N ILE A 75 1.42 -1.53 -0.56
CA ILE A 75 2.38 -1.78 -1.62
C ILE A 75 3.20 -0.52 -1.83
N VAL A 76 4.51 -0.63 -1.57
CA VAL A 76 5.46 0.48 -1.75
C VAL A 76 6.36 0.18 -2.94
N HIS A 77 6.36 1.06 -3.93
CA HIS A 77 7.17 0.92 -5.13
C HIS A 77 8.56 1.52 -4.91
N HIS A 78 9.62 0.83 -5.36
CA HIS A 78 10.99 1.37 -5.24
C HIS A 78 11.20 2.65 -6.06
N GLU A 79 10.51 2.75 -7.20
CA GLU A 79 10.50 3.94 -8.07
C GLU A 79 9.35 4.90 -7.72
N ALA A 80 8.69 4.73 -6.57
CA ALA A 80 7.65 5.66 -6.14
C ALA A 80 8.25 7.06 -6.12
N ARG A 81 7.64 7.98 -6.85
CA ARG A 81 8.09 9.36 -6.90
C ARG A 81 7.25 10.11 -5.88
N PRO A 82 7.86 10.68 -4.82
CA PRO A 82 7.12 11.51 -3.89
C PRO A 82 6.39 12.60 -4.67
N VAL A 83 5.10 12.75 -4.40
CA VAL A 83 4.31 13.83 -5.01
C VAL A 83 4.90 15.16 -4.57
N GLN A 84 4.94 16.12 -5.50
CA GLN A 84 5.35 17.48 -5.18
C GLN A 84 4.28 18.13 -4.27
N HIS A 85 4.67 18.70 -3.13
CA HIS A 85 3.75 19.27 -2.13
C HIS A 85 2.78 18.24 -1.53
N PRO A 86 3.31 17.20 -0.83
CA PRO A 86 2.47 16.13 -0.26
C PRO A 86 1.41 16.63 0.73
N GLU A 87 1.63 17.81 1.34
CA GLU A 87 0.67 18.47 2.23
C GLU A 87 -0.64 18.89 1.55
N ASN A 88 -0.65 18.99 0.21
CA ASN A 88 -1.83 19.37 -0.58
C ASN A 88 -2.36 18.23 -1.45
N ALA A 89 -1.59 17.15 -1.62
CA ALA A 89 -1.94 16.05 -2.50
C ALA A 89 -3.07 15.20 -1.89
N PRO A 90 -4.10 14.79 -2.64
CA PRO A 90 -5.23 14.05 -2.07
C PRO A 90 -4.86 12.60 -1.74
N VAL A 91 -5.72 11.98 -0.92
CA VAL A 91 -5.86 10.52 -0.86
C VAL A 91 -6.87 10.11 -1.91
N LEU A 92 -6.46 9.26 -2.86
CA LEU A 92 -7.36 8.69 -3.87
C LEU A 92 -7.94 7.38 -3.35
N VAL A 93 -9.24 7.18 -3.44
CA VAL A 93 -9.88 5.90 -3.14
C VAL A 93 -10.72 5.38 -4.29
N ARG A 94 -10.50 4.13 -4.66
CA ARG A 94 -11.48 3.33 -5.40
C ARG A 94 -12.23 2.46 -4.41
N TYR A 95 -13.49 2.80 -4.14
CA TYR A 95 -14.28 2.17 -3.09
C TYR A 95 -14.52 0.67 -3.32
N GLY A 96 -14.86 0.27 -4.55
CA GLY A 96 -15.06 -1.14 -4.91
C GLY A 96 -16.07 -1.90 -4.01
N GLY A 97 -16.92 -1.20 -3.25
CA GLY A 97 -17.86 -1.78 -2.29
C GLY A 97 -17.28 -2.14 -0.91
N SER A 98 -15.97 -1.98 -0.67
CA SER A 98 -15.36 -2.35 0.62
C SER A 98 -15.51 -1.23 1.64
N VAL A 99 -16.35 -1.45 2.66
CA VAL A 99 -16.51 -0.53 3.81
C VAL A 99 -15.17 -0.32 4.52
N ALA A 100 -14.35 -1.37 4.65
CA ALA A 100 -13.02 -1.28 5.23
C ALA A 100 -12.14 -0.29 4.44
N ALA A 101 -12.16 -0.36 3.10
CA ALA A 101 -11.43 0.58 2.26
C ALA A 101 -11.92 2.03 2.42
N ALA A 102 -13.23 2.26 2.51
CA ALA A 102 -13.77 3.60 2.74
C ALA A 102 -13.36 4.18 4.10
N LEU A 103 -13.46 3.38 5.17
CA LEU A 103 -13.09 3.84 6.52
C LEU A 103 -11.61 4.15 6.60
N LEU A 104 -10.77 3.27 6.05
CA LEU A 104 -9.33 3.49 5.98
C LEU A 104 -9.00 4.75 5.18
N ALA A 105 -9.66 4.97 4.03
CA ALA A 105 -9.40 6.14 3.22
C ALA A 105 -9.82 7.45 3.89
N ARG A 106 -10.95 7.44 4.60
CA ARG A 106 -11.37 8.58 5.42
C ARG A 106 -10.39 8.84 6.55
N GLU A 107 -9.95 7.80 7.26
CA GLU A 107 -8.97 7.93 8.34
C GLU A 107 -7.65 8.49 7.82
N GLU A 108 -7.13 7.95 6.72
CA GLU A 108 -5.87 8.41 6.12
C GLU A 108 -5.96 9.85 5.64
N ALA A 109 -7.04 10.24 4.95
CA ALA A 109 -7.24 11.63 4.52
C ALA A 109 -7.31 12.58 5.72
N SER A 110 -8.05 12.19 6.77
CA SER A 110 -8.15 12.97 8.02
C SER A 110 -6.81 13.09 8.74
N ARG A 111 -6.03 12.00 8.80
CA ARG A 111 -4.71 11.96 9.45
C ARG A 111 -3.70 12.84 8.72
N ARG A 112 -3.80 12.90 7.39
CA ARG A 112 -2.93 13.70 6.53
C ARG A 112 -3.41 15.15 6.36
N GLY A 113 -4.65 15.47 6.76
CA GLY A 113 -5.22 16.80 6.61
C GLY A 113 -5.51 17.19 5.16
N VAL A 114 -5.75 16.22 4.28
CA VAL A 114 -5.95 16.44 2.84
C VAL A 114 -7.31 15.98 2.36
N GLU A 115 -7.65 16.37 1.13
CA GLU A 115 -8.87 15.92 0.46
C GLU A 115 -8.87 14.39 0.23
N LEU A 116 -10.04 13.78 0.45
CA LEU A 116 -10.34 12.43 0.00
C LEU A 116 -11.07 12.48 -1.34
N VAL A 117 -10.45 11.95 -2.40
CA VAL A 117 -11.04 11.85 -3.73
C VAL A 117 -11.54 10.43 -3.96
N ILE A 118 -12.84 10.26 -4.16
CA ILE A 118 -13.45 8.98 -4.50
C ILE A 118 -13.55 8.88 -6.03
N SER A 119 -13.00 7.82 -6.62
CA SER A 119 -13.01 7.58 -8.05
C SER A 119 -13.51 6.18 -8.38
N ASP A 120 -14.48 6.08 -9.29
CA ASP A 120 -14.99 4.83 -9.86
C ASP A 120 -14.72 4.76 -11.37
N ASP A 121 -13.63 5.41 -11.79
CA ASP A 121 -13.24 5.58 -13.19
C ASP A 121 -12.57 4.33 -13.79
N THR A 122 -12.25 4.39 -15.08
CA THR A 122 -11.49 3.33 -15.76
C THR A 122 -10.11 3.11 -15.12
N VAL A 123 -9.58 1.88 -15.24
CA VAL A 123 -8.24 1.51 -14.73
C VAL A 123 -7.14 2.51 -15.15
N SER A 124 -7.12 2.91 -16.43
CA SER A 124 -6.12 3.86 -16.94
C SER A 124 -6.20 5.22 -16.26
N ARG A 125 -7.43 5.75 -16.09
CA ARG A 125 -7.64 7.02 -15.39
C ARG A 125 -7.31 6.93 -13.91
N LEU A 126 -7.63 5.82 -13.25
CA LEU A 126 -7.24 5.60 -11.85
C LEU A 126 -5.72 5.59 -11.68
N ILE A 127 -4.99 4.97 -12.60
CA ILE A 127 -3.52 4.99 -12.60
C ILE A 127 -3.01 6.43 -12.80
N GLU A 128 -3.55 7.17 -13.77
CA GLU A 128 -3.17 8.57 -14.00
C GLU A 128 -3.48 9.48 -12.79
N GLN A 129 -4.66 9.36 -12.20
CA GLN A 129 -5.03 10.11 -10.99
C GLN A 129 -4.11 9.78 -9.82
N SER A 130 -3.66 8.53 -9.70
CA SER A 130 -2.75 8.12 -8.64
C SER A 130 -1.39 8.82 -8.69
N ASP A 131 -0.94 9.31 -9.86
CA ASP A 131 0.34 10.01 -10.00
C ASP A 131 0.34 11.39 -9.31
N SER A 132 -0.86 11.95 -9.04
CA SER A 132 -1.03 13.21 -8.30
C SER A 132 -1.51 12.99 -6.86
N ALA A 133 -1.74 11.75 -6.45
CA ALA A 133 -2.18 11.40 -5.10
C ALA A 133 -0.99 11.01 -4.23
N GLN A 134 -0.98 11.43 -2.97
CA GLN A 134 0.06 10.99 -2.03
C GLN A 134 -0.10 9.53 -1.60
N LEU A 135 -1.29 8.97 -1.79
CA LEU A 135 -1.68 7.61 -1.45
C LEU A 135 -2.90 7.22 -2.28
N ALA A 136 -2.89 6.00 -2.82
CA ALA A 136 -4.09 5.39 -3.39
C ALA A 136 -4.59 4.25 -2.49
N ILE A 137 -5.90 4.14 -2.31
CA ILE A 137 -6.56 3.09 -1.55
C ILE A 137 -7.55 2.38 -2.47
N VAL A 138 -7.49 1.07 -2.49
CA VAL A 138 -8.34 0.27 -3.36
C VAL A 138 -9.08 -0.79 -2.57
N GLY A 139 -10.41 -0.77 -2.67
CA GLY A 139 -11.26 -1.85 -2.21
C GLY A 139 -11.11 -3.08 -3.08
N GLY A 140 -10.68 -4.19 -2.48
CA GLY A 140 -10.59 -5.51 -3.11
C GLY A 140 -9.40 -5.72 -4.05
N TRP A 141 -9.06 -7.00 -4.26
CA TRP A 141 -8.01 -7.47 -5.16
C TRP A 141 -8.58 -8.07 -6.46
N ASP A 142 -9.43 -7.30 -7.14
CA ASP A 142 -9.92 -7.60 -8.48
C ASP A 142 -8.91 -7.17 -9.57
N GLN A 143 -9.27 -7.30 -10.85
CA GLN A 143 -8.38 -6.91 -11.96
C GLN A 143 -7.95 -5.43 -11.88
N VAL A 144 -8.85 -4.55 -11.42
CA VAL A 144 -8.62 -3.12 -11.29
C VAL A 144 -7.66 -2.83 -10.13
N GLY A 145 -7.92 -3.39 -8.94
CA GLY A 145 -7.06 -3.22 -7.78
C GLY A 145 -5.66 -3.77 -7.99
N ALA A 146 -5.54 -4.93 -8.65
CA ALA A 146 -4.24 -5.48 -9.04
C ALA A 146 -3.51 -4.57 -10.03
N ALA A 147 -4.21 -4.01 -11.03
CA ALA A 147 -3.60 -3.11 -12.00
C ALA A 147 -3.08 -1.83 -11.34
N VAL A 148 -3.90 -1.18 -10.50
CA VAL A 148 -3.50 0.03 -9.77
C VAL A 148 -2.31 -0.26 -8.85
N ALA A 149 -2.37 -1.32 -8.03
CA ALA A 149 -1.28 -1.71 -7.12
C ALA A 149 0.03 -2.11 -7.80
N HIS A 150 0.04 -2.36 -9.12
CA HIS A 150 1.24 -2.65 -9.88
C HIS A 150 1.74 -1.48 -10.73
N ALA A 151 0.82 -0.65 -11.22
CA ALA A 151 1.13 0.41 -12.18
C ALA A 151 1.33 1.79 -11.54
N ALA A 152 0.69 2.06 -10.41
CA ALA A 152 0.76 3.34 -9.72
C ALA A 152 2.21 3.72 -9.35
N ARG A 153 2.47 5.03 -9.33
CA ARG A 153 3.77 5.59 -8.90
C ARG A 153 3.73 6.14 -7.48
N THR A 154 2.60 5.97 -6.81
CA THR A 154 2.36 6.32 -5.41
C THR A 154 2.18 5.05 -4.59
N PRO A 155 2.38 5.07 -3.26
CA PRO A 155 2.00 3.94 -2.41
C PRO A 155 0.52 3.56 -2.60
N VAL A 156 0.24 2.27 -2.61
CA VAL A 156 -1.14 1.75 -2.75
C VAL A 156 -1.50 0.88 -1.58
N ILE A 157 -2.60 1.15 -0.88
CA ILE A 157 -3.16 0.23 0.10
C ILE A 157 -4.34 -0.52 -0.53
N VAL A 158 -4.34 -1.84 -0.37
CA VAL A 158 -5.48 -2.68 -0.71
C VAL A 158 -6.18 -3.13 0.57
N ALA A 159 -7.46 -2.84 0.67
CA ALA A 159 -8.30 -3.23 1.80
C ALA A 159 -9.46 -4.10 1.28
N SER A 160 -9.68 -5.25 1.91
CA SER A 160 -10.74 -6.21 1.55
C SER A 160 -11.83 -6.15 2.60
#